data_AF-A0A5M8P5Y3-F1
#
_entry.id   AF-A0A5M8P5Y3-F1
#
_cell.length_a   1.000
_cell.length_b   1.000
_cell.length_c   1.000
_cell.angle_alpha   90.00
_cell.angle_beta   90.00
_cell.angle_gamma   90.00
#
_symmetry.space_group_name_H-M   'P 1'
#
loop_
_entity.id
_entity.type
_entity.pdbx_description
1 polymer ?
#
loop_
_entity_poly.entity_id
_entity_poly.type
_entity_poly.pdbx_seq_one_letter_code
_entity_poly.pdbx_strand_id
1 'polypeptide(L)'
;MKIHALLIVAHSFPKQLEDLVNLLMAPNHYFFIHIDKKSTEMESSSSIKHLKQNPQVVFLTPSLKVSHGGFSQILVTIKLLEAAFNHVVKADYFHLISGQDYPCRTRADWETFFENNEKSYMHFDSPTDVLNWRQQKYPERTDYFHFADLQIPFLPDKLLKFTIKGLNKMAKMYKRKPISDIYAGWSWFSWHRKVVVYVLQFLQEHPNYLNRFRNTYCCDELIFHTLLYPVADALHIEKYNSLRYVEWHPKRKAETLPLVLDEQEYEDIIRSCALFCRKIHPIVSANLIEMLKKDKK
;
A
#
# COMPACT_ATOMS: atom_id res chain seq x y z
N MET A 1 -5.81 24.97 3.83
CA MET A 1 -5.97 23.59 4.33
C MET A 1 -6.08 22.65 3.15
N LYS A 2 -5.02 21.86 2.91
CA LYS A 2 -5.00 20.81 1.87
C LYS A 2 -6.01 19.69 2.19
N ILE A 3 -6.60 19.10 1.14
CA ILE A 3 -7.52 17.96 1.22
C ILE A 3 -6.75 16.65 1.04
N HIS A 4 -7.03 15.68 1.90
CA HIS A 4 -6.33 14.38 1.93
C HIS A 4 -7.29 13.23 1.59
N ALA A 5 -6.89 12.40 0.62
CA ALA A 5 -7.52 11.13 0.32
C ALA A 5 -6.70 9.98 0.92
N LEU A 6 -7.26 9.25 1.87
CA LEU A 6 -6.66 8.06 2.46
C LEU A 6 -7.17 6.83 1.72
N LEU A 7 -6.26 6.18 0.99
CA LEU A 7 -6.52 4.98 0.21
C LEU A 7 -6.19 3.78 1.09
N ILE A 8 -7.21 3.10 1.60
CA ILE A 8 -7.06 2.03 2.59
C ILE A 8 -7.34 0.68 1.95
N VAL A 9 -6.36 -0.23 2.05
CA VAL A 9 -6.54 -1.65 1.73
C VAL A 9 -6.64 -2.48 3.02
N ALA A 10 -7.73 -3.21 3.20
CA ALA A 10 -7.98 -3.97 4.43
C ALA A 10 -8.50 -5.38 4.14
N HIS A 11 -8.12 -6.32 5.00
CA HIS A 11 -8.55 -7.72 4.90
C HIS A 11 -8.80 -8.39 6.26
N SER A 12 -8.57 -7.70 7.37
CA SER A 12 -8.67 -8.23 8.74
C SER A 12 -8.89 -7.10 9.74
N PHE A 13 -9.29 -7.49 10.97
CA PHE A 13 -9.46 -6.61 12.14
C PHE A 13 -10.43 -5.42 11.90
N PRO A 14 -11.74 -5.68 11.73
CA PRO A 14 -12.70 -4.63 11.35
C PRO A 14 -12.79 -3.52 12.40
N LYS A 15 -12.66 -3.86 13.68
CA LYS A 15 -12.65 -2.87 14.77
C LYS A 15 -11.43 -1.95 14.70
N GLN A 16 -10.24 -2.51 14.45
CA GLN A 16 -9.03 -1.72 14.28
C GLN A 16 -9.13 -0.77 13.09
N LEU A 17 -9.75 -1.20 11.98
CA LEU A 17 -9.98 -0.33 10.83
C LEU A 17 -10.92 0.84 11.17
N GLU A 18 -12.02 0.57 11.88
CA GLU A 18 -12.93 1.62 12.36
C GLU A 18 -12.22 2.60 13.29
N ASP A 19 -11.42 2.11 14.23
CA ASP A 19 -10.66 2.95 15.16
C ASP A 19 -9.61 3.79 14.42
N LEU A 20 -8.93 3.22 13.42
CA LEU A 20 -7.98 3.94 12.55
C LEU A 20 -8.67 5.07 11.79
N VAL A 21 -9.81 4.79 11.16
CA VAL A 21 -10.57 5.80 10.40
C VAL A 21 -11.07 6.90 11.33
N ASN A 22 -11.62 6.56 12.50
CA ASN A 22 -12.09 7.52 13.48
C ASN A 22 -10.95 8.40 14.02
N LEU A 23 -9.79 7.81 14.29
CA LEU A 23 -8.60 8.52 14.76
C LEU A 23 -8.08 9.53 13.72
N LEU A 24 -8.20 9.20 12.43
CA LEU A 24 -7.77 10.06 11.33
C LEU A 24 -8.88 11.01 10.85
N MET A 25 -10.09 10.94 11.40
CA MET A 25 -11.23 11.71 10.91
C MET A 25 -10.99 13.22 11.07
N ALA A 26 -11.18 13.96 9.98
CA ALA A 26 -11.07 15.42 9.95
C ALA A 26 -11.92 16.00 8.81
N PRO A 27 -12.34 17.27 8.87
CA PRO A 27 -13.14 17.89 7.80
C PRO A 27 -12.49 17.86 6.41
N ASN A 28 -11.16 17.80 6.33
CA ASN A 28 -10.38 17.74 5.09
C ASN A 28 -9.90 16.33 4.72
N HIS A 29 -10.30 15.29 5.46
CA HIS A 29 -9.91 13.91 5.20
C HIS A 29 -11.06 13.11 4.59
N TYR A 30 -10.78 12.39 3.51
CA TYR A 30 -11.72 11.50 2.84
C TYR A 30 -11.09 10.12 2.71
N PHE A 31 -11.89 9.08 2.97
CA PHE A 31 -11.41 7.71 3.07
C PHE A 31 -11.96 6.89 1.92
N PHE A 32 -11.07 6.25 1.17
CA PHE A 32 -11.40 5.36 0.08
C PHE A 32 -10.94 3.97 0.46
N ILE A 33 -11.89 3.09 0.77
CA ILE A 33 -11.60 1.83 1.45
C ILE A 33 -11.92 0.65 0.53
N HIS A 34 -10.94 -0.21 0.31
CA HIS A 34 -11.14 -1.52 -0.27
C HIS A 34 -11.04 -2.58 0.83
N ILE A 35 -12.10 -3.38 0.99
CA ILE A 35 -12.09 -4.61 1.78
C ILE A 35 -11.91 -5.77 0.81
N ASP A 36 -10.92 -6.64 1.02
CA ASP A 36 -10.74 -7.85 0.21
C ASP A 36 -12.02 -8.69 0.18
N LYS A 37 -12.48 -9.05 -1.02
CA LYS A 37 -13.69 -9.85 -1.22
C LYS A 37 -13.63 -11.22 -0.51
N LYS A 38 -12.44 -11.73 -0.20
CA LYS A 38 -12.27 -12.96 0.58
C LYS A 38 -12.54 -12.78 2.08
N SER A 39 -12.50 -11.56 2.58
CA SER A 39 -12.65 -11.23 4.00
C SER A 39 -14.13 -11.05 4.38
N THR A 40 -14.90 -12.13 4.29
CA THR A 40 -16.34 -12.11 4.56
C THR A 40 -16.69 -11.66 5.98
N GLU A 41 -15.84 -11.94 6.97
CA GLU A 41 -15.97 -11.48 8.36
C GLU A 41 -15.84 -9.95 8.50
N MET A 42 -15.02 -9.32 7.65
CA MET A 42 -14.92 -7.85 7.62
C MET A 42 -16.25 -7.25 7.17
N GLU A 43 -16.76 -7.73 6.03
CA GLU A 43 -17.94 -7.19 5.36
C GLU A 43 -19.22 -7.29 6.22
N SER A 44 -19.34 -8.34 7.03
CA SER A 44 -20.51 -8.57 7.89
C SER A 44 -20.46 -7.85 9.25
N SER A 45 -19.28 -7.36 9.65
CA SER A 45 -19.06 -6.74 10.97
C SER A 45 -19.84 -5.44 11.18
N SER A 46 -20.18 -5.14 12.44
CA SER A 46 -20.82 -3.88 12.82
C SER A 46 -19.93 -2.66 12.54
N SER A 47 -18.61 -2.77 12.76
CA SER A 47 -17.64 -1.72 12.48
C SER A 47 -17.66 -1.27 11.01
N ILE A 48 -17.71 -2.20 10.06
CA ILE A 48 -17.80 -1.82 8.63
C ILE A 48 -19.16 -1.20 8.30
N LYS A 49 -20.25 -1.70 8.91
CA LYS A 49 -21.58 -1.11 8.74
C LYS A 49 -21.64 0.34 9.26
N HIS A 50 -21.01 0.64 10.39
CA HIS A 50 -20.89 2.00 10.90
C HIS A 50 -20.08 2.89 9.96
N LEU A 51 -18.92 2.43 9.48
CA LEU A 51 -18.10 3.22 8.55
C LEU A 51 -18.87 3.58 7.27
N LYS A 52 -19.70 2.68 6.76
CA LYS A 52 -20.55 2.92 5.57
C LYS A 52 -21.59 4.05 5.78
N GLN A 53 -21.89 4.44 7.01
CA GLN A 53 -22.82 5.54 7.31
C GLN A 53 -22.14 6.90 7.26
N ASN A 54 -20.79 6.96 7.24
CA ASN A 54 -20.04 8.21 7.24
C ASN A 54 -19.91 8.78 5.82
N PRO A 55 -20.33 10.03 5.55
CA PRO A 55 -20.28 10.62 4.21
C PRO A 55 -18.87 10.89 3.69
N GLN A 56 -17.85 10.92 4.54
CA GLN A 56 -16.44 11.06 4.13
C GLN A 56 -15.79 9.70 3.79
N VAL A 57 -16.52 8.59 3.93
CA VAL A 57 -16.04 7.23 3.68
C VAL A 57 -16.70 6.66 2.44
N VAL A 58 -15.88 6.27 1.47
CA VAL A 58 -16.30 5.65 0.21
C VAL A 58 -15.70 4.25 0.13
N PHE A 59 -16.55 3.23 0.07
CA PHE A 59 -16.09 1.86 -0.17
C PHE A 59 -16.01 1.56 -1.66
N LEU A 60 -14.90 0.95 -2.08
CA LEU A 60 -14.71 0.51 -3.44
C LEU A 60 -15.68 -0.63 -3.78
N THR A 61 -16.56 -0.39 -4.75
CA THR A 61 -17.53 -1.38 -5.25
C THR A 61 -17.39 -1.55 -6.77
N PRO A 62 -17.48 -2.79 -7.30
CA PRO A 62 -17.46 -4.05 -6.57
C PRO A 62 -16.10 -4.31 -5.90
N SER A 63 -16.10 -5.01 -4.77
CA SER A 63 -14.87 -5.45 -4.12
C SER A 63 -14.13 -6.51 -4.97
N LEU A 64 -12.80 -6.43 -4.97
CA LEU A 64 -11.89 -7.37 -5.62
C LEU A 64 -11.31 -8.38 -4.64
N LYS A 65 -11.06 -9.61 -5.11
CA LYS A 65 -10.24 -10.59 -4.39
C LYS A 65 -8.77 -10.24 -4.61
N VAL A 66 -8.00 -10.12 -3.53
CA VAL A 66 -6.60 -9.71 -3.60
C VAL A 66 -5.67 -10.85 -3.22
N SER A 67 -4.81 -11.27 -4.13
CA SER A 67 -3.77 -12.27 -3.84
C SER A 67 -2.48 -11.58 -3.43
N HIS A 68 -1.85 -12.10 -2.37
CA HIS A 68 -0.54 -11.62 -1.94
C HIS A 68 0.50 -11.84 -3.05
N GLY A 69 1.21 -10.79 -3.41
CA GLY A 69 2.16 -10.76 -4.53
C GLY A 69 1.51 -10.82 -5.91
N GLY A 70 0.19 -10.69 -6.01
CA GLY A 70 -0.54 -10.71 -7.27
C GLY A 70 -0.71 -9.33 -7.90
N PHE A 71 -1.02 -9.32 -9.19
CA PHE A 71 -1.43 -8.13 -9.94
C PHE A 71 -2.73 -7.51 -9.40
N SER A 72 -3.57 -8.29 -8.70
CA SER A 72 -4.75 -7.75 -8.01
C SER A 72 -4.44 -6.65 -7.00
N GLN A 73 -3.26 -6.64 -6.36
CA GLN A 73 -2.83 -5.53 -5.49
C GLN A 73 -2.67 -4.23 -6.28
N ILE A 74 -2.00 -4.28 -7.43
CA ILE A 74 -1.83 -3.14 -8.34
C ILE A 74 -3.19 -2.61 -8.80
N LEU A 75 -4.09 -3.51 -9.20
CA LEU A 75 -5.44 -3.14 -9.66
C LEU A 75 -6.26 -2.44 -8.57
N VAL A 76 -6.19 -2.92 -7.32
CA VAL A 76 -6.88 -2.27 -6.21
C VAL A 76 -6.31 -0.89 -5.94
N THR A 77 -4.98 -0.73 -5.94
CA THR A 77 -4.34 0.58 -5.76
C THR A 77 -4.77 1.56 -6.85
N ILE A 78 -4.77 1.14 -8.12
CA ILE A 78 -5.22 1.99 -9.24
C ILE A 78 -6.69 2.36 -9.07
N LYS A 79 -7.57 1.42 -8.73
CA LYS A 79 -9.00 1.70 -8.52
C LYS A 79 -9.26 2.65 -7.35
N LEU A 80 -8.50 2.54 -6.27
CA LEU A 80 -8.57 3.49 -5.16
C LEU A 80 -8.10 4.88 -5.58
N LEU A 81 -7.01 4.98 -6.34
CA LEU A 81 -6.54 6.25 -6.91
C LEU A 81 -7.61 6.87 -7.83
N GLU A 82 -8.19 6.09 -8.74
CA GLU A 82 -9.26 6.54 -9.65
C GLU A 82 -10.50 7.02 -8.88
N ALA A 83 -10.94 6.26 -7.88
CA ALA A 83 -12.09 6.61 -7.05
C ALA A 83 -11.87 7.93 -6.30
N ALA A 84 -10.69 8.08 -5.68
CA ALA A 84 -10.33 9.29 -4.97
C ALA A 84 -10.12 10.50 -5.91
N PHE A 85 -9.50 10.29 -7.07
CA PHE A 85 -9.21 11.35 -8.02
C PHE A 85 -10.47 11.93 -8.67
N ASN A 86 -11.43 11.05 -8.97
CA ASN A 86 -12.71 11.40 -9.60
C ASN A 86 -13.79 11.82 -8.59
N HIS A 87 -13.49 11.80 -7.30
CA HIS A 87 -14.42 12.26 -6.27
C HIS A 87 -14.79 13.74 -6.47
N VAL A 88 -15.98 14.10 -5.98
CA VAL A 88 -16.52 15.47 -6.06
C VAL A 88 -15.61 16.45 -5.31
N VAL A 89 -15.08 16.04 -4.17
CA VAL A 89 -14.07 16.80 -3.43
C VAL A 89 -12.68 16.48 -4.00
N LYS A 90 -11.96 17.52 -4.43
CA LYS A 90 -10.65 17.38 -5.04
C LYS A 90 -9.57 17.28 -3.96
N ALA A 91 -8.99 16.08 -3.83
CA ALA A 91 -7.85 15.86 -2.97
C ALA A 91 -6.55 16.43 -3.56
N ASP A 92 -5.76 17.04 -2.68
CA ASP A 92 -4.40 17.52 -2.94
C ASP A 92 -3.38 16.41 -2.68
N TYR A 93 -3.64 15.55 -1.70
CA TYR A 93 -2.75 14.45 -1.31
C TYR A 93 -3.46 13.11 -1.26
N PHE A 94 -2.73 12.06 -1.63
CA PHE A 94 -3.21 10.68 -1.68
C PHE A 94 -2.28 9.79 -0.88
N HIS A 95 -2.79 9.15 0.17
CA HIS A 95 -2.01 8.35 1.10
C HIS A 95 -2.44 6.89 1.00
N LEU A 96 -1.59 6.02 0.42
CA LEU A 96 -1.83 4.59 0.47
C LEU A 96 -1.40 4.04 1.84
N ILE A 97 -2.31 3.39 2.53
CA ILE A 97 -2.10 2.69 3.80
C ILE A 97 -2.87 1.37 3.83
N SER A 98 -2.49 0.46 4.72
CA SER A 98 -3.30 -0.72 5.03
C SER A 98 -4.12 -0.52 6.29
N GLY A 99 -5.09 -1.41 6.54
CA GLY A 99 -5.79 -1.46 7.84
C GLY A 99 -4.88 -1.79 9.04
N GLN A 100 -3.61 -2.15 8.79
CA GLN A 100 -2.60 -2.41 9.81
C GLN A 100 -1.54 -1.30 9.93
N ASP A 101 -1.75 -0.17 9.26
CA ASP A 101 -0.98 1.04 9.51
C ASP A 101 -1.61 1.82 10.67
N TYR A 102 -0.82 2.59 11.38
CA TYR A 102 -1.29 3.43 12.47
C TYR A 102 -0.58 4.79 12.46
N PRO A 103 -1.29 5.91 12.67
CA PRO A 103 -0.65 7.21 12.64
C PRO A 103 0.32 7.36 13.82
N CYS A 104 1.45 8.04 13.61
CA CYS A 104 2.47 8.29 14.64
C CYS A 104 2.49 9.75 15.10
N ARG A 105 1.83 10.63 14.37
CA ARG A 105 1.85 12.08 14.60
C ARG A 105 0.48 12.62 14.97
N THR A 106 0.48 13.81 15.56
CA THR A 106 -0.75 14.54 15.87
C THR A 106 -1.37 15.09 14.59
N ARG A 107 -2.63 15.51 14.69
CA ARG A 107 -3.29 16.18 13.58
C ARG A 107 -2.62 17.51 13.23
N ALA A 108 -2.19 18.27 14.23
CA ALA A 108 -1.52 19.55 14.02
C ALA A 108 -0.18 19.38 13.28
N ASP A 109 0.59 18.34 13.62
CA ASP A 109 1.83 18.01 12.91
C ASP A 109 1.54 17.69 11.44
N TRP A 110 0.49 16.91 11.18
CA TRP A 110 0.08 16.51 9.84
C TRP A 110 -0.31 17.72 8.98
N GLU A 111 -1.16 18.59 9.51
CA GLU A 111 -1.58 19.82 8.84
C GLU A 111 -0.37 20.72 8.54
N THR A 112 0.51 20.92 9.53
CA THR A 112 1.73 21.72 9.38
C THR A 112 2.67 21.14 8.31
N PHE A 113 2.81 19.82 8.26
CA PHE A 113 3.71 19.13 7.33
C PHE A 113 3.29 19.27 5.87
N PHE A 114 1.98 19.26 5.58
CA PHE A 114 1.47 19.29 4.20
C PHE A 114 1.05 20.68 3.72
N GLU A 115 0.74 21.63 4.60
CA GLU A 115 0.30 22.96 4.17
C GLU A 115 1.43 23.75 3.47
N ASN A 116 2.68 23.53 3.88
CA ASN A 116 3.85 24.26 3.37
C ASN A 116 4.66 23.48 2.31
N ASN A 117 4.04 22.49 1.67
CA ASN A 117 4.74 21.44 0.93
C ASN A 117 3.89 20.93 -0.24
N GLU A 118 4.52 20.69 -1.38
CA GLU A 118 3.90 20.04 -2.55
C GLU A 118 4.72 18.84 -3.07
N LYS A 119 5.62 18.31 -2.25
CA LYS A 119 6.41 17.12 -2.55
C LYS A 119 5.56 15.87 -2.43
N SER A 120 5.92 14.87 -3.24
CA SER A 120 5.43 13.51 -3.07
C SER A 120 6.46 12.69 -2.31
N TYR A 121 6.02 11.63 -1.63
CA TYR A 121 6.84 10.81 -0.75
C TYR A 121 6.63 9.34 -1.06
N MET A 122 7.70 8.64 -1.36
CA MET A 122 7.72 7.18 -1.53
C MET A 122 9.14 6.69 -1.27
N HIS A 123 9.29 5.42 -0.89
CA HIS A 123 10.61 4.85 -0.64
C HIS A 123 11.02 3.99 -1.83
N PHE A 124 12.08 4.39 -2.51
CA PHE A 124 12.80 3.64 -3.52
C PHE A 124 13.93 2.86 -2.86
N ASP A 125 14.23 1.69 -3.41
CA ASP A 125 15.44 0.94 -3.07
C ASP A 125 16.69 1.81 -3.31
N SER A 126 17.73 1.62 -2.49
CA SER A 126 18.96 2.41 -2.61
C SER A 126 19.62 2.18 -3.98
N PRO A 127 20.42 3.12 -4.51
CA PRO A 127 21.12 2.90 -5.78
C PRO A 127 21.95 1.61 -5.79
N THR A 128 22.59 1.28 -4.65
CA THR A 128 23.34 0.04 -4.45
C THR A 128 22.44 -1.19 -4.52
N ASP A 129 21.28 -1.16 -3.84
CA ASP A 129 20.33 -2.27 -3.88
C ASP A 129 19.76 -2.46 -5.28
N VAL A 130 19.42 -1.38 -5.98
CA VAL A 130 18.93 -1.44 -7.36
C VAL A 130 19.95 -2.12 -8.28
N LEU A 131 21.23 -1.74 -8.20
CA LEU A 131 22.29 -2.36 -9.01
C LEU A 131 22.43 -3.87 -8.73
N ASN A 132 22.34 -4.28 -7.46
CA ASN A 132 22.44 -5.68 -7.06
C ASN A 132 21.17 -6.47 -7.44
N TRP A 133 19.99 -5.94 -7.13
CA TRP A 133 18.72 -6.62 -7.26
C TRP A 133 18.22 -6.70 -8.71
N ARG A 134 18.66 -5.79 -9.59
CA ARG A 134 18.47 -5.92 -11.05
C ARG A 134 19.13 -7.15 -11.65
N GLN A 135 20.15 -7.71 -11.01
CA GLN A 135 20.84 -8.89 -11.52
C GLN A 135 20.08 -10.19 -11.22
N GLN A 136 19.22 -10.19 -10.18
CA GLN A 136 18.59 -11.43 -9.68
C GLN A 136 17.14 -11.19 -9.23
N LYS A 137 16.94 -10.45 -8.13
CA LYS A 137 15.64 -10.29 -7.45
C LYS A 137 14.54 -9.70 -8.33
N TYR A 138 14.81 -8.63 -9.08
CA TYR A 138 13.78 -8.01 -9.94
C TYR A 138 13.43 -8.84 -11.18
N PRO A 139 14.40 -9.41 -11.92
CA PRO A 139 14.11 -10.39 -12.98
C PRO A 139 13.27 -11.57 -12.48
N GLU A 140 13.54 -12.14 -11.31
CA GLU A 140 12.74 -13.24 -10.77
C GLU A 140 11.26 -12.91 -10.61
N ARG A 141 10.96 -11.65 -10.29
CA ARG A 141 9.58 -11.13 -10.14
C ARG A 141 8.89 -10.87 -11.47
N THR A 142 9.63 -10.47 -12.51
CA THR A 142 9.07 -9.89 -13.73
C THR A 142 9.24 -10.74 -14.98
N ASP A 143 10.32 -11.54 -15.08
CA ASP A 143 10.69 -12.31 -16.27
C ASP A 143 10.00 -13.67 -16.33
N TYR A 144 9.38 -14.13 -15.24
CA TYR A 144 8.63 -15.39 -15.22
C TYR A 144 7.15 -15.14 -15.02
N PHE A 145 6.31 -16.07 -15.51
CA PHE A 145 4.88 -16.02 -15.18
C PHE A 145 4.64 -16.50 -13.75
N HIS A 146 3.87 -15.71 -13.01
CA HIS A 146 3.43 -15.98 -11.66
C HIS A 146 1.90 -15.87 -11.60
N PHE A 147 1.24 -16.98 -11.29
CA PHE A 147 -0.21 -17.09 -11.37
C PHE A 147 -0.90 -16.88 -10.01
N ALA A 148 -0.42 -15.91 -9.21
CA ALA A 148 -0.93 -15.66 -7.86
C ALA A 148 -2.43 -15.28 -7.84
N ASP A 149 -2.92 -14.62 -8.89
CA ASP A 149 -4.32 -14.23 -9.04
C ASP A 149 -5.20 -15.30 -9.70
N LEU A 150 -4.65 -16.48 -10.02
CA LEU A 150 -5.42 -17.55 -10.64
C LEU A 150 -6.56 -17.99 -9.73
N GLN A 151 -7.76 -17.97 -10.28
CA GLN A 151 -8.97 -18.45 -9.63
C GLN A 151 -9.59 -19.53 -10.49
N ILE A 152 -9.80 -20.70 -9.89
CA ILE A 152 -10.51 -21.80 -10.53
C ILE A 152 -11.79 -22.01 -9.72
N PRO A 153 -12.97 -21.69 -10.29
CA PRO A 153 -14.24 -21.90 -9.61
C PRO A 153 -14.37 -23.33 -9.11
N PHE A 154 -14.98 -23.51 -7.93
CA PHE A 154 -15.24 -24.80 -7.30
C PHE A 154 -14.00 -25.60 -6.86
N LEU A 155 -12.78 -25.10 -7.09
CA LEU A 155 -11.56 -25.78 -6.65
C LEU A 155 -11.23 -25.42 -5.19
N PRO A 156 -10.99 -26.40 -4.30
CA PRO A 156 -10.59 -26.12 -2.92
C PRO A 156 -9.27 -25.34 -2.84
N ASP A 157 -9.16 -24.38 -1.91
CA ASP A 157 -8.00 -23.49 -1.77
C ASP A 157 -6.65 -24.24 -1.67
N LYS A 158 -6.61 -25.36 -0.94
CA LYS A 158 -5.39 -26.17 -0.80
C LYS A 158 -4.93 -26.73 -2.15
N LEU A 159 -5.88 -27.22 -2.96
CA LEU A 159 -5.62 -27.75 -4.28
C LEU A 159 -5.26 -26.62 -5.25
N LEU A 160 -5.95 -25.48 -5.19
CA LEU A 160 -5.61 -24.29 -5.96
C LEU A 160 -4.17 -23.82 -5.70
N LYS A 161 -3.74 -23.73 -4.43
CA LYS A 161 -2.36 -23.38 -4.05
C LYS A 161 -1.35 -24.39 -4.60
N PHE A 162 -1.67 -25.68 -4.55
CA PHE A 162 -0.83 -26.74 -5.13
C PHE A 162 -0.70 -26.58 -6.65
N THR A 163 -1.82 -26.35 -7.34
CA THR A 163 -1.87 -26.10 -8.80
C THR A 163 -1.04 -24.87 -9.18
N ILE A 164 -1.22 -23.74 -8.47
CA ILE A 164 -0.44 -22.51 -8.70
C ILE A 164 1.06 -22.77 -8.52
N LYS A 165 1.46 -23.51 -7.48
CA LYS A 165 2.86 -23.88 -7.27
C LYS A 165 3.42 -24.70 -8.43
N GLY A 166 2.66 -25.66 -8.94
CA GLY A 166 3.02 -26.45 -10.11
C GLY A 166 3.17 -25.60 -11.38
N LEU A 167 2.16 -24.76 -11.67
CA LEU A 167 2.17 -23.84 -12.82
C LEU A 167 3.35 -22.87 -12.76
N ASN A 168 3.62 -22.25 -11.61
CA ASN A 168 4.75 -21.35 -11.43
C ASN A 168 6.09 -22.08 -11.64
N LYS A 169 6.21 -23.34 -11.17
CA LYS A 169 7.42 -24.15 -11.41
C LYS A 169 7.63 -24.41 -12.90
N MET A 170 6.56 -24.74 -13.63
CA MET A 170 6.64 -24.94 -15.09
C MET A 170 6.91 -23.64 -15.83
N ALA A 171 6.31 -22.53 -15.39
CA ALA A 171 6.52 -21.21 -15.98
C ALA A 171 7.96 -20.72 -15.89
N LYS A 172 8.76 -21.20 -14.93
CA LYS A 172 10.19 -20.89 -14.86
C LYS A 172 10.99 -21.37 -16.08
N MET A 173 10.43 -22.28 -16.89
CA MET A 173 11.03 -22.71 -18.16
C MET A 173 10.87 -21.68 -19.28
N TYR A 174 9.93 -20.73 -19.15
CA TYR A 174 9.60 -19.76 -20.19
C TYR A 174 9.83 -18.34 -19.68
N LYS A 175 10.93 -17.73 -20.13
CA LYS A 175 11.22 -16.32 -19.85
C LYS A 175 10.38 -15.39 -20.72
N ARG A 176 9.84 -14.37 -20.10
CA ARG A 176 9.14 -13.24 -20.73
C ARG A 176 10.15 -12.20 -21.19
N LYS A 177 9.73 -11.28 -22.06
CA LYS A 177 10.56 -10.13 -22.46
C LYS A 177 10.88 -9.29 -21.21
N PRO A 178 12.17 -9.01 -20.92
CA PRO A 178 12.55 -8.27 -19.73
C PRO A 178 12.00 -6.84 -19.75
N ILE A 179 11.74 -6.29 -18.57
CA ILE A 179 11.45 -4.87 -18.40
C ILE A 179 12.81 -4.19 -18.18
N SER A 180 13.17 -3.23 -19.04
CA SER A 180 14.38 -2.44 -18.85
C SER A 180 14.21 -1.46 -17.68
N ASP A 181 15.31 -1.14 -17.02
CA ASP A 181 15.37 -0.09 -15.99
C ASP A 181 14.33 -0.23 -14.87
N ILE A 182 14.14 -1.46 -14.36
CA ILE A 182 13.25 -1.71 -13.22
C ILE A 182 13.74 -0.94 -12.00
N TYR A 183 12.85 -0.18 -11.40
CA TYR A 183 13.02 0.39 -10.07
C TYR A 183 11.97 -0.21 -9.15
N ALA A 184 12.32 -0.33 -7.88
CA ALA A 184 11.41 -0.87 -6.87
C ALA A 184 11.56 -0.10 -5.56
N GLY A 185 10.72 -0.47 -4.61
CA GLY A 185 10.78 0.02 -3.24
C GLY A 185 9.53 -0.38 -2.47
N TRP A 186 9.11 0.43 -1.51
CA TRP A 186 7.92 0.12 -0.71
C TRP A 186 6.65 0.53 -1.44
N SER A 187 5.59 -0.30 -1.36
CA SER A 187 4.30 0.00 -1.98
C SER A 187 3.60 1.25 -1.42
N TRP A 188 3.97 1.70 -0.22
CA TRP A 188 3.31 2.78 0.53
C TRP A 188 3.82 4.16 0.15
N PHE A 189 2.90 5.11 -0.05
CA PHE A 189 3.24 6.44 -0.52
C PHE A 189 2.31 7.54 0.00
N SER A 190 2.80 8.78 -0.03
CA SER A 190 2.00 9.99 0.10
C SER A 190 2.28 10.89 -1.09
N TRP A 191 1.39 10.85 -2.07
CA TRP A 191 1.59 11.56 -3.32
C TRP A 191 0.78 12.84 -3.35
N HIS A 192 1.43 13.94 -3.73
CA HIS A 192 0.73 15.12 -4.17
C HIS A 192 -0.01 14.84 -5.48
N ARG A 193 -1.13 15.53 -5.72
CA ARG A 193 -2.05 15.36 -6.84
C ARG A 193 -1.35 15.28 -8.19
N LYS A 194 -0.28 16.05 -8.41
CA LYS A 194 0.53 16.02 -9.65
C LYS A 194 1.05 14.63 -10.02
N VAL A 195 1.49 13.84 -9.03
CA VAL A 195 1.98 12.48 -9.28
C VAL A 195 0.82 11.57 -9.64
N VAL A 196 -0.33 11.71 -8.96
CA VAL A 196 -1.53 10.93 -9.28
C VAL A 196 -2.03 11.21 -10.70
N VAL A 197 -2.06 12.48 -11.12
CA VAL A 197 -2.41 12.87 -12.49
C VAL A 197 -1.47 12.19 -13.49
N TYR A 198 -0.15 12.30 -13.28
CA TYR A 198 0.84 11.68 -14.16
C TYR A 198 0.66 10.16 -14.25
N VAL A 199 0.49 9.48 -13.11
CA VAL A 199 0.30 8.02 -13.07
C VAL A 199 -0.96 7.60 -13.82
N LEU A 200 -2.12 8.22 -13.52
CA LEU A 200 -3.39 7.83 -14.14
C LEU A 200 -3.38 8.11 -15.64
N GLN A 201 -2.85 9.25 -16.07
CA GLN A 201 -2.72 9.60 -17.49
C GLN A 201 -1.78 8.61 -18.22
N PHE A 202 -0.60 8.33 -17.66
CA PHE A 202 0.36 7.40 -18.27
C PHE A 202 -0.24 5.99 -18.43
N LEU A 203 -0.95 5.49 -17.40
CA LEU A 203 -1.57 4.16 -17.46
C LEU A 203 -2.71 4.10 -18.49
N GLN A 204 -3.43 5.20 -18.69
CA GLN A 204 -4.46 5.33 -19.72
C GLN A 204 -3.85 5.35 -21.13
N GLU A 205 -2.77 6.10 -21.34
CA GLU A 205 -2.08 6.24 -22.63
C GLU A 205 -1.27 4.99 -23.01
N HIS A 206 -0.77 4.25 -22.02
CA HIS A 206 0.09 3.09 -22.20
C HIS A 206 -0.47 1.81 -21.54
N PRO A 207 -1.62 1.28 -22.00
CA PRO A 207 -2.24 0.09 -21.39
C PRO A 207 -1.33 -1.16 -21.45
N ASN A 208 -0.42 -1.22 -22.43
CA ASN A 208 0.58 -2.29 -22.54
C ASN A 208 1.57 -2.30 -21.37
N TYR A 209 1.88 -1.15 -20.78
CA TYR A 209 2.72 -1.05 -19.59
C TYR A 209 2.07 -1.78 -18.41
N LEU A 210 0.80 -1.45 -18.12
CA LEU A 210 0.04 -2.13 -17.07
C LEU A 210 -0.12 -3.63 -17.35
N ASN A 211 -0.42 -3.99 -18.61
CA ASN A 211 -0.58 -5.37 -19.01
C ASN A 211 0.71 -6.20 -18.84
N ARG A 212 1.89 -5.56 -18.97
CA ARG A 212 3.18 -6.24 -18.77
C ARG A 212 3.35 -6.73 -17.32
N PHE A 213 2.73 -6.08 -16.34
CA PHE A 213 2.73 -6.50 -14.94
C PHE A 213 1.66 -7.55 -14.60
N ARG A 214 0.84 -7.99 -15.56
CA ARG A 214 0.00 -9.17 -15.32
C ARG A 214 0.86 -10.42 -15.14
N ASN A 215 0.42 -11.29 -14.24
CA ASN A 215 1.09 -12.54 -13.91
C ASN A 215 2.58 -12.35 -13.56
N THR A 216 2.91 -11.29 -12.82
CA THR A 216 4.22 -11.07 -12.19
C THR A 216 4.08 -11.23 -10.67
N TYR A 217 5.19 -11.28 -9.94
CA TYR A 217 5.20 -11.50 -8.50
C TYR A 217 5.61 -10.25 -7.72
N CYS A 218 4.82 -9.86 -6.71
CA CYS A 218 5.05 -8.70 -5.83
C CYS A 218 5.48 -7.44 -6.58
N CYS A 219 4.80 -7.15 -7.69
CA CYS A 219 5.14 -6.01 -8.55
C CYS A 219 4.37 -4.73 -8.21
N ASP A 220 3.53 -4.74 -7.18
CA ASP A 220 3.06 -3.52 -6.53
C ASP A 220 4.22 -2.67 -6.01
N GLU A 221 5.31 -3.31 -5.62
CA GLU A 221 6.60 -2.70 -5.24
C GLU A 221 7.45 -2.25 -6.44
N LEU A 222 7.04 -2.53 -7.69
CA LEU A 222 7.85 -2.26 -8.91
C LEU A 222 7.17 -1.28 -9.87
N ILE A 223 5.87 -1.45 -10.11
CA ILE A 223 5.17 -0.79 -11.23
C ILE A 223 5.23 0.74 -11.13
N PHE A 224 4.98 1.30 -9.95
CA PHE A 224 4.95 2.74 -9.77
C PHE A 224 6.35 3.32 -9.67
N HIS A 225 7.28 2.62 -9.02
CA HIS A 225 8.68 3.03 -8.95
C HIS A 225 9.33 3.06 -10.32
N THR A 226 9.14 2.00 -11.12
CA THR A 226 9.67 1.93 -12.50
C THR A 226 9.11 3.06 -13.37
N LEU A 227 7.82 3.40 -13.20
CA LEU A 227 7.16 4.48 -13.92
C LEU A 227 7.64 5.88 -13.48
N LEU A 228 7.83 6.08 -12.17
CA LEU A 228 8.08 7.38 -11.58
C LEU A 228 9.57 7.74 -11.47
N TYR A 229 10.47 6.77 -11.39
CA TYR A 229 11.90 7.05 -11.21
C TYR A 229 12.47 8.03 -12.25
N PRO A 230 12.21 7.87 -13.58
CA PRO A 230 12.78 8.77 -14.59
C PRO A 230 12.30 10.22 -14.49
N VAL A 231 11.14 10.44 -13.86
CA VAL A 231 10.48 11.75 -13.72
C VAL A 231 10.40 12.24 -12.28
N ALA A 232 11.06 11.55 -11.35
CA ALA A 232 10.90 11.77 -9.92
C ALA A 232 11.33 13.19 -9.50
N ASP A 233 12.43 13.71 -10.07
CA ASP A 233 12.91 15.06 -9.74
C ASP A 233 11.97 16.14 -10.32
N ALA A 234 11.49 15.95 -11.55
CA ALA A 234 10.53 16.85 -12.20
C ALA A 234 9.19 16.89 -11.45
N LEU A 235 8.78 15.78 -10.85
CA LEU A 235 7.56 15.69 -10.03
C LEU A 235 7.82 16.01 -8.55
N HIS A 236 9.02 16.43 -8.16
CA HIS A 236 9.45 16.67 -6.78
C HIS A 236 9.08 15.52 -5.83
N ILE A 237 9.47 14.30 -6.19
CA ILE A 237 9.30 13.11 -5.36
C ILE A 237 10.52 12.95 -4.45
N GLU A 238 10.29 12.96 -3.14
CA GLU A 238 11.25 12.55 -2.13
C GLU A 238 11.41 11.01 -2.20
N LYS A 239 12.56 10.55 -2.70
CA LYS A 239 12.75 9.15 -3.13
C LYS A 239 13.05 8.18 -1.99
N TYR A 240 13.51 8.67 -0.83
CA TYR A 240 13.98 7.78 0.24
C TYR A 240 13.19 7.94 1.53
N ASN A 241 12.11 8.70 1.48
CA ASN A 241 11.20 8.88 2.61
C ASN A 241 9.77 8.66 2.13
N SER A 242 9.17 7.55 2.57
CA SER A 242 7.75 7.28 2.34
C SER A 242 6.86 7.87 3.43
N LEU A 243 7.38 8.50 4.48
CA LEU A 243 6.65 8.90 5.69
C LEU A 243 6.07 7.72 6.48
N ARG A 244 6.60 6.50 6.26
CA ARG A 244 6.23 5.28 7.00
C ARG A 244 7.44 4.77 7.77
N TYR A 245 7.23 4.40 9.02
CA TYR A 245 8.13 3.56 9.77
C TYR A 245 7.79 2.09 9.49
N VAL A 246 8.77 1.34 9.00
CA VAL A 246 8.64 -0.10 8.70
C VAL A 246 9.92 -0.79 9.17
N GLU A 247 9.78 -1.74 10.09
CA GLU A 247 10.92 -2.49 10.62
C GLU A 247 11.14 -3.78 9.81
N TRP A 248 12.23 -3.80 9.04
CA TRP A 248 12.66 -4.93 8.21
C TRP A 248 13.83 -5.72 8.80
N HIS A 249 14.56 -5.12 9.75
CA HIS A 249 15.75 -5.66 10.40
C HIS A 249 15.60 -5.60 11.93
N PRO A 250 14.59 -6.30 12.48
CA PRO A 250 14.24 -6.19 13.88
C PRO A 250 15.38 -6.66 14.79
N LYS A 251 15.53 -5.97 15.93
CA LYS A 251 16.49 -6.32 17.01
C LYS A 251 16.13 -7.63 17.72
N ARG A 252 14.93 -8.16 17.45
CA ARG A 252 14.33 -9.38 18.01
C ARG A 252 13.87 -10.32 16.91
N LYS A 253 13.68 -11.60 17.26
CA LYS A 253 13.22 -12.61 16.31
C LYS A 253 11.81 -12.26 15.81
N ALA A 254 11.66 -12.11 14.50
CA ALA A 254 10.37 -11.93 13.85
C ALA A 254 9.88 -13.24 13.20
N GLU A 255 8.60 -13.55 13.38
CA GLU A 255 7.95 -14.65 12.65
C GLU A 255 7.68 -14.29 11.19
N THR A 256 7.33 -13.03 10.93
CA THR A 256 7.07 -12.50 9.59
C THR A 256 7.66 -11.10 9.46
N LEU A 257 8.04 -10.73 8.23
CA LEU A 257 8.50 -9.39 7.90
C LEU A 257 7.50 -8.66 6.98
N PRO A 258 7.41 -7.32 7.07
CA PRO A 258 8.01 -6.48 8.12
C PRO A 258 7.40 -6.80 9.50
N LEU A 259 8.14 -6.45 10.57
CA LEU A 259 7.82 -6.78 11.96
C LEU A 259 6.41 -6.33 12.36
N VAL A 260 5.74 -7.14 13.19
CA VAL A 260 4.57 -6.71 13.96
C VAL A 260 5.08 -5.93 15.17
N LEU A 261 4.87 -4.62 15.15
CA LEU A 261 5.47 -3.68 16.10
C LEU A 261 4.86 -3.84 17.49
N ASP A 262 5.68 -3.70 18.52
CA ASP A 262 5.26 -3.55 19.91
C ASP A 262 5.94 -2.33 20.56
N GLU A 263 5.74 -2.12 21.85
CA GLU A 263 6.23 -0.95 22.58
C GLU A 263 7.75 -0.76 22.51
N GLN A 264 8.52 -1.81 22.22
CA GLN A 264 9.98 -1.72 22.10
C GLN A 264 10.42 -0.86 20.93
N GLU A 265 9.56 -0.73 19.91
CA GLU A 265 9.83 0.10 18.74
C GLU A 265 9.33 1.56 18.90
N TYR A 266 8.74 1.93 20.05
CA TYR A 266 8.16 3.26 20.27
C TYR A 266 9.16 4.41 19.99
N GLU A 267 10.34 4.33 20.61
CA GLU A 267 11.38 5.35 20.47
C GLU A 267 11.85 5.50 19.02
N ASP A 268 12.03 4.39 18.32
CA ASP A 268 12.46 4.38 16.92
C ASP A 268 11.35 4.97 16.01
N ILE A 269 10.07 4.68 16.30
CA ILE A 269 8.92 5.27 15.62
C ILE A 269 8.91 6.80 15.79
N ILE A 270 9.02 7.31 17.02
CA ILE A 270 8.99 8.77 17.26
C ILE A 270 10.18 9.46 16.58
N ARG A 271 11.40 8.92 16.73
CA ARG A 271 12.62 9.46 16.12
C ARG A 271 12.60 9.45 14.59
N SER A 272 11.91 8.49 13.98
CA SER A 272 11.83 8.40 12.52
C SER A 272 11.11 9.58 11.85
N CYS A 273 10.34 10.36 12.62
CA CYS A 273 9.47 11.40 12.09
C CYS A 273 8.47 10.92 11.02
N ALA A 274 8.19 9.62 10.98
CA ALA A 274 7.18 9.06 10.11
C ALA A 274 5.76 9.54 10.51
N LEU A 275 4.88 9.63 9.52
CA LEU A 275 3.46 9.91 9.75
C LEU A 275 2.68 8.66 10.14
N PHE A 276 3.12 7.48 9.67
CA PHE A 276 2.53 6.19 9.99
C PHE A 276 3.60 5.17 10.39
N CYS A 277 3.22 4.16 11.17
CA CYS A 277 4.02 2.96 11.41
C CYS A 277 3.25 1.71 11.00
N ARG A 278 3.99 0.64 10.67
CA ARG A 278 3.43 -0.67 10.33
C ARG A 278 4.43 -1.81 10.62
N LYS A 279 3.98 -3.02 10.97
CA LYS A 279 2.56 -3.46 11.03
C LYS A 279 2.03 -3.46 12.46
N ILE A 280 0.77 -3.07 12.62
CA ILE A 280 0.05 -3.08 13.89
C ILE A 280 -0.92 -4.27 13.95
N HIS A 281 -0.94 -4.92 15.11
CA HIS A 281 -1.84 -6.01 15.44
C HIS A 281 -2.59 -5.69 16.74
N PRO A 282 -3.91 -5.92 16.85
CA PRO A 282 -4.70 -5.43 17.98
C PRO A 282 -4.20 -5.92 19.35
N ILE A 283 -3.73 -7.17 19.40
CA ILE A 283 -3.24 -7.80 20.63
C ILE A 283 -1.76 -7.46 20.90
N VAL A 284 -0.87 -7.79 19.96
CA VAL A 284 0.59 -7.60 20.13
C VAL A 284 0.96 -6.13 20.32
N SER A 285 0.31 -5.23 19.57
CA SER A 285 0.64 -3.80 19.58
C SER A 285 -0.19 -2.99 20.58
N ALA A 286 -0.93 -3.63 21.50
CA ALA A 286 -1.88 -2.93 22.38
C ALA A 286 -1.20 -1.84 23.24
N ASN A 287 -0.06 -2.17 23.88
CA ASN A 287 0.71 -1.21 24.67
C ASN A 287 1.25 -0.06 23.81
N LEU A 288 1.82 -0.40 22.63
CA LEU A 288 2.30 0.59 21.67
C LEU A 288 1.20 1.57 21.24
N ILE A 289 -0.01 1.07 20.95
CA ILE A 289 -1.17 1.88 20.57
C ILE A 289 -1.51 2.87 21.69
N GLU A 290 -1.50 2.43 22.95
CA GLU A 290 -1.81 3.30 24.09
C GLU A 290 -0.74 4.37 24.31
N MET A 291 0.55 4.04 24.12
CA MET A 291 1.63 5.03 24.14
C MET A 291 1.44 6.08 23.04
N LEU A 292 1.20 5.64 21.79
CA LEU A 292 0.98 6.54 20.66
C LEU A 292 -0.30 7.39 20.77
N LYS A 293 -1.30 6.99 21.58
CA LYS A 293 -2.48 7.80 21.86
C LYS A 293 -2.21 8.89 22.89
N LYS A 294 -1.41 8.60 23.92
CA LYS A 294 -1.11 9.54 25.00
C LYS A 294 -0.36 10.77 24.49
N ASP A 295 0.59 10.57 23.58
CA ASP A 295 1.38 11.65 22.97
C ASP A 295 0.61 12.47 21.93
N LYS A 296 -0.68 12.17 21.69
CA LYS A 296 -1.55 12.88 20.75
C LYS A 296 -2.69 13.67 21.39
N LYS A 297 -2.80 13.62 22.71
CA LYS A 297 -3.69 14.51 23.46
C LYS A 297 -3.01 15.85 23.70
#